data_AF-A0A656AQF1-F1
#
_entry.id   AF-A0A656AQF1-F1
#
_cell.length_a   1.000
_cell.length_b   1.000
_cell.length_c   1.000
_cell.angle_alpha   90.00
_cell.angle_beta   90.00
_cell.angle_gamma   90.00
#
_symmetry.space_group_name_H-M   'P 1'
#
loop_
_entity.id
_entity.type
_entity.pdbx_description
1 polymer ?
#
loop_
_entity_poly.entity_id
_entity_poly.type
_entity_poly.pdbx_seq_one_letter_code
_entity_poly.pdbx_strand_id
1 'polypeptide(L)' 'MYREGVITDNGNVILDVYNMKITHPKDLESKINGIAGVVTVGLFAHRGADVVITGTPQGAKIEE' A
#
# COMPACT_ATOMS: atom_id res chain seq x y z
N MET A 1 12.40 0.83 7.89
CA MET A 1 13.40 1.85 7.52
C MET A 1 12.71 3.18 7.48
N TYR A 2 13.30 4.22 8.08
CA TYR A 2 12.80 5.57 7.92
C TYR A 2 13.31 6.15 6.60
N ARG A 3 12.41 6.75 5.80
CA ARG A 3 12.76 7.35 4.52
C ARG A 3 13.33 8.75 4.73
N GLU A 4 14.64 8.80 4.99
CA GLU A 4 15.37 10.02 5.30
C GLU A 4 15.18 11.12 4.24
N GLY A 5 14.99 12.36 4.71
CA GLY A 5 14.81 13.53 3.86
C GLY A 5 13.49 13.58 3.08
N VAL A 6 12.57 12.62 3.28
CA VAL A 6 11.27 12.59 2.60
C VAL A 6 10.15 12.93 3.58
N ILE A 7 9.39 13.96 3.21
CA ILE A 7 8.20 14.42 3.91
C ILE A 7 7.05 14.45 2.91
N THR A 8 5.88 13.96 3.32
CA THR A 8 4.68 13.99 2.47
C THR A 8 4.16 15.42 2.32
N ASP A 9 3.28 15.64 1.34
CA ASP A 9 2.49 16.87 1.21
C ASP A 9 1.73 17.25 2.49
N ASN A 10 1.31 16.25 3.27
CA ASN A 10 0.65 16.41 4.57
C ASN A 10 1.62 16.56 5.75
N GLY A 11 2.92 16.73 5.49
CA GLY A 11 3.93 16.98 6.53
C GLY A 11 4.35 15.75 7.34
N ASN A 12 4.02 14.53 6.88
CA ASN A 12 4.32 13.30 7.61
C ASN A 12 5.59 12.61 7.11
N VAL A 13 6.19 11.80 7.98
CA VAL A 13 7.29 10.89 7.66
C VAL A 13 6.77 9.59 7.02
N ILE A 14 7.64 8.88 6.28
CA ILE A 14 7.33 7.55 5.72
C ILE A 14 8.22 6.49 6.36
N LEU A 15 7.62 5.38 6.77
CA LEU A 15 8.33 4.17 7.20
C LEU A 15 8.17 3.06 6.15
N ASP A 16 9.25 2.70 5.49
CA ASP A 16 9.33 1.57 4.55
C ASP A 16 9.57 0.26 5.33
N VAL A 17 8.61 -0.67 5.25
CA VAL A 17 8.67 -1.94 5.98
C VAL A 17 9.02 -3.06 5.00
N TYR A 18 10.22 -3.63 5.15
CA TYR A 18 10.74 -4.69 4.29
C TYR A 18 10.45 -6.09 4.84
N ASN A 19 10.63 -7.09 3.99
CA ASN A 19 10.64 -8.52 4.35
C ASN A 19 9.33 -9.05 4.96
N MET A 20 8.21 -8.37 4.74
CA MET A 20 6.90 -8.89 5.12
C MET A 20 6.42 -9.90 4.10
N LYS A 21 5.97 -11.06 4.58
CA LYS A 21 5.12 -11.96 3.80
C LYS A 21 3.67 -11.66 4.14
N ILE A 22 3.00 -10.88 3.28
CA ILE A 22 1.64 -10.42 3.51
C ILE A 22 0.66 -11.49 3.01
N THR A 23 0.20 -12.36 3.91
CA THR A 23 -0.75 -13.45 3.59
C THR A 23 -2.21 -13.07 3.77
N HIS A 24 -2.51 -12.13 4.68
CA HIS A 24 -3.85 -11.64 4.98
C HIS A 24 -3.86 -10.11 4.92
N PRO A 25 -3.91 -9.53 3.71
CA PRO A 25 -3.67 -8.11 3.51
C PRO A 25 -4.73 -7.21 4.15
N LYS A 26 -6.01 -7.61 4.16
CA LYS A 26 -7.10 -6.87 4.83
C LYS A 26 -6.90 -6.78 6.34
N ASP A 27 -6.54 -7.89 6.98
CA ASP A 27 -6.29 -7.91 8.42
C ASP A 27 -5.05 -7.09 8.79
N LEU A 28 -4.00 -7.17 7.97
CA LEU A 28 -2.79 -6.38 8.17
C LEU A 28 -3.07 -4.88 8.01
N GLU A 29 -3.82 -4.50 6.98
CA GLU A 29 -4.27 -3.12 6.76
C GLU A 29 -5.05 -2.59 7.99
N SER A 30 -6.05 -3.34 8.48
CA SER A 30 -6.81 -2.99 9.69
C SER A 30 -5.91 -2.82 10.91
N LYS A 31 -4.95 -3.73 11.11
CA LYS A 31 -4.03 -3.69 12.25
C LYS A 31 -3.12 -2.47 12.21
N ILE A 32 -2.56 -2.14 11.04
CA ILE A 32 -1.66 -0.98 10.91
C ILE A 32 -2.44 0.32 11.08
N ASN A 33 -3.64 0.43 10.49
CA ASN A 33 -4.51 1.59 10.68
C ASN A 33 -4.95 1.79 12.15
N GLY A 34 -4.95 0.72 12.96
CA GLY A 34 -5.24 0.80 14.40
C GLY A 34 -4.09 1.30 15.28
N ILE A 35 -2.89 1.52 14.73
CA ILE A 35 -1.73 2.00 15.48
C ILE A 35 -1.81 3.53 15.62
N ALA A 36 -1.82 4.03 16.85
CA ALA A 36 -1.81 5.47 17.10
C ALA A 36 -0.60 6.15 16.43
N GLY A 37 -0.85 7.23 15.69
CA GLY A 37 0.17 7.96 14.92
C GLY A 37 0.33 7.48 13.48
N VAL A 38 -0.24 6.33 13.09
CA VAL A 38 -0.36 5.98 11.67
C VAL A 38 -1.42 6.88 11.03
N VAL A 39 -1.00 7.60 9.98
CA VAL A 39 -1.92 8.40 9.16
C VAL A 39 -2.54 7.51 8.07
N THR A 40 -1.72 6.70 7.40
CA THR A 40 -2.16 5.76 6.37
C THR A 40 -1.15 4.63 6.19
N VAL A 41 -1.60 3.51 5.61
CA VAL A 41 -0.77 2.40 5.16
C VAL A 41 -1.00 2.19 3.66
N GLY A 42 0.07 1.93 2.91
CA GLY A 42 0.01 1.68 1.47
C GLY A 42 -0.61 0.34 1.06
N LEU A 43 -1.51 -0.24 1.87
CA LEU A 43 -2.28 -1.43 1.54
C LEU A 43 -3.69 -1.01 1.16
N PHE A 44 -4.08 -1.34 -0.06
CA PHE A 44 -5.42 -1.10 -0.60
C PHE A 44 -6.17 -2.44 -0.65
N ALA A 45 -6.34 -3.09 0.50
CA ALA A 45 -6.86 -4.45 0.56
C ALA A 45 -8.36 -4.49 0.86
N HIS A 46 -8.86 -3.61 1.74
CA HIS A 46 -10.30 -3.45 1.96
C HIS A 46 -11.00 -2.88 0.74
N ARG A 47 -10.37 -1.91 0.08
CA ARG A 47 -10.81 -1.34 -1.20
C ARG A 47 -9.73 -1.57 -2.26
N GLY A 48 -9.74 -2.77 -2.84
CA GLY A 48 -8.87 -3.14 -3.96
C GLY A 48 -9.27 -2.47 -5.27
N ALA A 49 -8.52 -2.78 -6.33
CA ALA A 49 -8.89 -2.39 -7.67
C ALA A 49 -10.14 -3.16 -8.12
N ASP A 50 -11.11 -2.42 -8.67
CA ASP A 50 -12.31 -3.01 -9.29
C ASP A 50 -12.00 -3.51 -10.72
N VAL A 51 -10.96 -2.95 -11.36
CA VAL A 51 -10.43 -3.38 -12.67
C VAL A 51 -8.92 -3.12 -12.68
N VAL A 52 -8.15 -4.07 -13.22
CA VAL A 52 -6.69 -3.98 -13.43
C VAL A 52 -6.40 -3.97 -14.92
N ILE A 53 -5.67 -2.94 -15.38
CA ILE A 53 -5.17 -2.84 -16.75
C ILE A 53 -3.66 -3.08 -16.73
N THR A 54 -3.25 -4.25 -17.22
CA THR A 54 -1.85 -4.67 -17.24
C THR A 54 -1.26 -4.46 -18.63
N GLY A 55 -0.16 -3.70 -18.73
CA GLY A 55 0.61 -3.59 -19.97
C GLY A 55 1.39 -4.87 -20.26
N THR A 56 1.12 -5.52 -21.40
CA THR A 56 1.82 -6.74 -21.85
C THR A 56 2.47 -6.54 -23.22
N PRO A 57 3.42 -7.39 -23.64
CA PRO A 57 3.98 -7.32 -25.00
C PRO A 57 2.94 -7.46 -26.13
N GLN A 58 1.76 -8.03 -25.84
CA GLN A 58 0.64 -8.19 -26.78
C GLN A 58 -0.35 -7.01 -26.74
N GLY A 59 -0.13 -6.01 -25.88
CA GLY A 59 -1.03 -4.89 -25.66
C GLY A 59 -1.59 -4.83 -24.24
N ALA A 60 -2.60 -3.99 -24.02
CA ALA A 60 -3.26 -3.87 -22.72
C ALA A 60 -4.15 -5.09 -22.44
N LYS A 61 -3.95 -5.74 -21.30
CA LYS A 61 -4.81 -6.78 -20.75
C LYS A 61 -5.71 -6.16 -19.69
N ILE A 62 -7.01 -6.37 -19.76
CA ILE A 62 -8.00 -5.85 -18.81
C ILE A 62 -8.55 -7.03 -18.00
N GLU A 63 -8.50 -6.94 -16.68
CA GLU A 63 -8.99 -7.94 -15.72
C GLU A 63 -9.93 -7.23 -14.74
N GLU A 64 -11.18 -7.68 -14.64
CA GLU A 64 -12.18 -7.19 -13.68
C GLU A 64 -12.18 -8.05 -12.40
#